data_AF-A0A976E913-F1
#
_entry.id   AF-A0A976E913-F1
#
_cell.length_a   1.000
_cell.length_b   1.000
_cell.length_c   1.000
_cell.angle_alpha   90.00
_cell.angle_beta   90.00
_cell.angle_gamma   90.00
#
_symmetry.space_group_name_H-M   'P 1'
#
loop_
_entity.id
_entity.type
_entity.pdbx_description
1 polymer ?
#
loop_
_entity_poly.entity_id
_entity_poly.type
_entity_poly.pdbx_seq_one_letter_code
_entity_poly.pdbx_strand_id
1 'polypeptide(L)' 'MTVPKPVVLCILDGWGIGPNPETSAPAQARVPTFNHLWVSCPHATLTTFGPDVGLPTGQMGNSEV' A
#
# COMPACT_ATOMS: atom_id res chain seq x y z
N MET A 1 -35.73 6.70 -4.57
CA MET A 1 -34.32 7.18 -4.69
C MET A 1 -33.43 5.95 -4.64
N THR A 2 -32.52 5.78 -5.61
CA THR A 2 -31.54 4.69 -5.56
C THR A 2 -30.48 4.99 -4.52
N VAL A 3 -30.05 3.96 -3.77
CA VAL A 3 -28.96 4.12 -2.81
C VAL A 3 -27.65 4.37 -3.57
N PRO A 4 -26.89 5.44 -3.27
CA PRO A 4 -25.60 5.68 -3.88
C PRO A 4 -24.62 4.51 -3.65
N LYS A 5 -23.76 4.22 -4.62
CA LYS A 5 -22.69 3.23 -4.49
C LYS A 5 -21.39 3.97 -4.16
N PRO A 6 -20.90 3.95 -2.92
CA PRO A 6 -19.71 4.70 -2.54
C PRO A 6 -18.45 4.10 -3.17
N VAL A 7 -17.50 4.96 -3.51
CA VAL A 7 -16.12 4.60 -3.85
C VAL A 7 -15.24 5.06 -2.71
N VAL A 8 -14.36 4.19 -2.22
CA VAL A 8 -13.52 4.44 -1.05
C VAL A 8 -12.05 4.35 -1.46
N LEU A 9 -11.29 5.40 -1.16
CA LEU A 9 -9.83 5.34 -1.10
C LEU A 9 -9.44 5.00 0.35
N CYS A 10 -8.78 3.85 0.54
CA CYS A 10 -8.29 3.40 1.83
C CYS A 10 -6.75 3.40 1.80
N ILE A 11 -6.12 4.18 2.68
CA ILE A 11 -4.67 4.28 2.79
C ILE A 11 -4.24 3.52 4.05
N LEU A 12 -3.42 2.49 3.87
CA LEU A 12 -2.75 1.79 4.96
C LEU A 12 -1.40 2.48 5.20
N ASP A 13 -1.37 3.46 6.11
CA ASP A 13 -0.15 4.24 6.38
C ASP A 13 0.99 3.34 6.86
N GLY A 14 2.20 3.55 6.34
CA GLY A 14 3.38 2.73 6.62
C GLY A 14 3.32 1.29 6.09
N TRP A 15 2.36 0.94 5.23
CA TRP A 15 2.23 -0.42 4.67
C TRP A 15 2.96 -0.56 3.33
N GLY A 16 4.16 -1.13 3.36
CA GLY A 16 5.00 -1.35 2.17
C GLY A 16 5.38 -2.80 1.93
N ILE A 17 5.82 -3.08 0.70
CA ILE A 17 6.41 -4.37 0.31
C ILE A 17 7.93 -4.24 0.44
N GLY A 18 8.47 -4.78 1.53
CA GLY A 18 9.90 -4.79 1.79
C GLY A 18 10.64 -5.92 1.07
N PRO A 19 11.96 -5.82 0.86
CA PRO A 19 12.76 -6.83 0.19
C PRO A 19 12.96 -8.11 1.02
N ASN A 20 12.82 -8.04 2.34
CA ASN A 20 12.96 -9.17 3.25
C ASN A 20 11.66 -9.44 4.03
N PRO A 21 10.90 -10.49 3.66
CA PRO A 21 9.68 -10.89 4.38
C PRO A 21 9.93 -11.24 5.86
N GLU A 22 11.10 -11.79 6.20
CA GLU A 22 11.46 -12.21 7.57
C GLU A 22 11.59 -11.04 8.55
N THR A 23 11.70 -9.81 8.05
CA THR A 23 11.71 -8.58 8.86
C THR A 23 10.51 -7.69 8.60
N SER A 24 9.60 -8.07 7.69
CA SER A 24 8.42 -7.29 7.34
C SER A 24 7.23 -7.70 8.21
N ALA A 25 6.79 -6.80 9.08
CA ALA A 25 5.58 -7.00 9.87
C ALA A 25 4.33 -7.23 8.99
N PRO A 26 4.09 -6.46 7.91
CA PRO A 26 3.02 -6.76 6.95
C PRO A 26 3.07 -8.19 6.37
N ALA A 27 4.25 -8.66 5.99
CA ALA A 27 4.41 -9.99 5.38
C ALA A 27 4.16 -11.14 6.38
N GLN A 28 4.46 -10.92 7.66
CA GLN A 28 4.28 -11.91 8.73
C GLN A 28 2.90 -11.86 9.39
N ALA A 29 2.15 -10.77 9.18
CA ALA A 29 0.86 -10.57 9.81
C ALA A 29 -0.21 -11.51 9.25
N ARG A 30 -1.14 -11.95 10.11
CA ARG A 30 -2.34 -12.67 9.68
C ARG A 30 -3.40 -11.67 9.18
N VAL A 31 -3.36 -11.34 7.89
CA VAL A 31 -4.26 -10.36 7.24
C VAL A 31 -5.16 -11.00 6.18
N PRO A 32 -6.14 -11.84 6.58
CA PRO A 32 -6.92 -12.65 5.64
C PRO A 32 -7.73 -11.82 4.63
N THR A 33 -8.26 -10.67 5.05
CA THR A 33 -9.02 -9.77 4.15
C THR A 33 -8.12 -9.14 3.09
N PHE A 34 -6.97 -8.60 3.49
CA PHE A 34 -6.01 -8.03 2.54
C PHE A 34 -5.52 -9.09 1.56
N ASN A 35 -5.14 -10.27 2.07
CA ASN A 35 -4.67 -11.39 1.24
C ASN A 35 -5.72 -11.85 0.23
N HIS A 36 -6.99 -11.92 0.64
CA HIS A 36 -8.07 -12.27 -0.28
C HIS A 36 -8.22 -11.24 -1.40
N LEU A 37 -8.22 -9.94 -1.07
CA LEU A 37 -8.29 -8.86 -2.06
C LEU A 37 -7.09 -8.87 -3.00
N TRP A 38 -5.88 -9.06 -2.46
CA TRP A 38 -4.64 -9.14 -3.23
C TRP A 38 -4.65 -10.31 -4.22
N VAL A 39 -5.22 -11.47 -3.87
CA VAL A 39 -5.24 -12.64 -4.79
C VAL A 39 -6.38 -12.56 -5.81
N SER A 40 -7.52 -11.97 -5.45
CA SER A 40 -8.77 -12.07 -6.24
C SER A 40 -9.15 -10.82 -7.03
N CYS A 41 -8.57 -9.66 -6.73
CA CYS A 41 -8.87 -8.41 -7.41
C CYS A 41 -7.66 -7.89 -8.21
N PRO A 42 -7.87 -7.10 -9.28
CA PRO A 42 -6.77 -6.43 -9.96
C PRO A 42 -6.00 -5.52 -9.00
N HIS A 43 -4.68 -5.65 -8.98
CA HIS A 43 -3.79 -4.86 -8.12
C HIS A 43 -2.50 -4.50 -8.86
N ALA A 44 -1.81 -3.46 -8.38
CA ALA A 44 -0.52 -3.02 -8.86
C ALA A 44 0.30 -2.44 -7.69
N THR A 45 1.59 -2.21 -7.90
CA THR A 45 2.49 -1.57 -6.93
C THR A 45 2.94 -0.21 -7.45
N LEU A 46 3.16 0.75 -6.55
CA LEU A 46 3.65 2.09 -6.87
C LEU A 46 4.97 2.35 -6.14
N THR A 47 5.86 3.13 -6.76
CA THR A 47 7.01 3.71 -6.06
C THR A 47 6.52 4.92 -5.27
N THR A 48 6.78 4.94 -3.96
CA THR A 48 6.30 5.99 -3.04
C THR A 48 7.45 6.72 -2.34
N PHE A 49 8.62 6.80 -2.98
CA PHE A 49 9.82 7.42 -2.43
C PHE A 49 10.69 7.98 -3.56
N GLY A 50 11.68 8.80 -3.19
CA GLY A 50 12.61 9.38 -4.16
C GLY A 50 11.94 10.25 -5.23
N PRO A 51 12.55 10.35 -6.44
CA PRO A 51 12.10 11.29 -7.47
C PRO A 51 10.67 11.08 -7.96
N ASP A 52 10.14 9.85 -7.86
CA ASP A 52 8.77 9.52 -8.30
C ASP A 52 7.68 10.22 -7.47
N VAL A 53 8.03 10.69 -6.27
CA VAL A 53 7.17 11.51 -5.40
C VAL A 53 7.75 12.90 -5.15
N GLY A 54 8.68 13.36 -5.99
CA GLY A 54 9.29 14.69 -5.88
C GLY A 54 10.37 14.82 -4.81
N LEU A 55 10.89 13.71 -4.28
CA LEU A 55 11.98 13.70 -3.31
C LEU A 55 13.36 13.44 -3.98
N PRO A 56 14.47 13.83 -3.34
CA PRO A 56 15.81 13.44 -3.75
C PRO A 56 16.00 11.91 -3.85
N THR A 57 16.91 11.48 -4.73
CA THR A 57 17.29 10.06 -4.87
C THR A 57 17.72 9.45 -3.53
N GLY A 58 17.14 8.31 -3.17
CA GLY A 58 17.44 7.59 -1.93
C GLY A 58 16.67 8.09 -0.71
N GLN A 59 15.90 9.18 -0.83
CA GLN A 59 15.07 9.65 0.27
C GLN A 59 13.78 8.84 0.38
N MET A 60 13.50 8.35 1.59
CA MET A 60 12.26 7.67 1.92
C MET A 60 11.06 8.62 1.82
N GLY A 61 9.92 8.10 1.38
CA GLY A 61 8.63 8.81 1.44
C GLY A 61 8.15 9.03 2.87
N ASN A 62 7.06 9.78 3.01
CA ASN A 62 6.41 10.11 4.27
C ASN A 62 4.91 10.33 4.04
N SER A 63 4.16 10.71 5.07
CA SER A 63 2.70 10.85 4.99
C SER A 63 2.26 12.17 4.34
N GLU A 64 3.14 13.18 4.29
CA GLU A 64 2.86 14.51 3.74
C GLU A 64 3.11 14.60 2.23
N VAL A 65 4.09 13.85 1.73
CA VAL A 65 4.58 13.86 0.34
C VAL A 65 3.97 12.72 -0.47
#